data_AF-A0A960SKH1-F1
#
_entry.id   AF-A0A960SKH1-F1
#
_cell.length_a   1.000
_cell.length_b   1.000
_cell.length_c   1.000
_cell.angle_alpha   90.00
_cell.angle_beta   90.00
_cell.angle_gamma   90.00
#
_symmetry.space_group_name_H-M   'P 1'
#
loop_
_entity.id
_entity.type
_entity.pdbx_description
1 polymer ?
#
loop_
_entity_poly.entity_id
_entity_poly.type
_entity_poly.pdbx_seq_one_letter_code
_entity_poly.pdbx_strand_id
1 'polypeptide(L)' 'MAGRKAFLMRIDPDLWREIEAWAQQDLRSVNGQIEFLLRQAVNRRRREERADTVTAPDQGPGEPRP' A
#
# COMPACT_ATOMS: atom_id res chain seq x y z
N MET A 1 7.79 10.93 20.48
CA MET A 1 6.52 10.41 19.94
C MET A 1 5.92 11.44 18.99
N ALA A 2 6.41 11.50 17.75
CA ALA A 2 5.83 12.38 16.74
C ALA A 2 4.37 11.95 16.50
N GLY A 3 3.44 12.91 16.56
CA GLY A 3 2.01 12.67 16.70
C GLY A 3 1.41 11.78 15.62
N ARG A 4 0.72 10.72 16.04
CA ARG A 4 -0.19 9.97 15.14
C ARG A 4 -1.33 10.91 14.77
N LYS A 5 -1.58 11.08 13.47
CA LYS A 5 -2.70 11.88 12.97
C LYS A 5 -4.00 11.11 13.21
N ALA A 6 -4.85 11.61 14.10
CA ALA A 6 -6.21 11.11 14.25
C ALA A 6 -7.07 11.65 13.10
N PHE A 7 -7.84 10.77 12.45
CA PHE A 7 -8.82 11.13 11.44
C PHE A 7 -10.03 10.22 11.56
N LEU A 8 -11.21 10.77 11.27
CA LEU A 8 -12.43 9.96 11.18
C LEU A 8 -12.44 9.26 9.82
N MET A 9 -12.51 7.94 9.85
CA MET A 9 -12.63 7.11 8.66
C MET A 9 -14.07 6.64 8.53
N ARG A 10 -14.65 6.77 7.34
CA ARG A 10 -15.91 6.09 6.99
C ARG A 10 -15.53 4.75 6.37
N ILE A 11 -15.89 3.66 7.04
CA ILE A 11 -15.67 2.29 6.61
C ILE A 11 -17.03 1.61 6.52
N ASP A 12 -17.16 0.72 5.54
CA ASP A 12 -18.30 -0.20 5.46
C ASP A 12 -18.34 -1.11 6.70
N PRO A 13 -19.50 -1.29 7.36
CA PRO A 13 -19.60 -2.07 8.59
C PRO A 13 -19.15 -3.53 8.46
N ASP A 14 -19.36 -4.17 7.30
CA ASP A 14 -18.96 -5.56 7.10
C ASP A 14 -17.45 -5.66 6.96
N LEU A 15 -16.83 -4.74 6.22
CA LEU A 15 -15.37 -4.62 6.17
C LEU A 15 -14.76 -4.37 7.55
N TRP A 16 -15.39 -3.55 8.39
CA TRP A 16 -14.93 -3.34 9.77
C TRP A 16 -14.89 -4.64 10.57
N ARG A 17 -15.94 -5.46 10.46
CA ARG A 17 -16.03 -6.76 11.17
C ARG A 17 -14.94 -7.73 10.71
N GLU A 18 -14.65 -7.76 9.42
CA GLU A 18 -13.55 -8.59 8.89
C GLU A 18 -12.19 -8.14 9.43
N ILE A 19 -11.93 -6.83 9.46
CA ILE A 19 -10.69 -6.27 10.01
C ILE A 19 -10.57 -6.56 11.51
N GLU A 20 -11.66 -6.44 12.26
CA GLU A 20 -11.70 -6.74 13.70
C GLU A 20 -11.40 -8.22 13.98
N ALA A 21 -12.06 -9.13 13.27
CA ALA A 21 -11.83 -10.57 13.41
C ALA A 21 -10.38 -10.93 13.08
N TRP A 22 -9.81 -10.35 12.02
CA TRP A 22 -8.41 -10.57 11.67
C TRP A 22 -7.46 -10.00 12.74
N ALA A 23 -7.72 -8.79 13.24
CA ALA A 23 -6.92 -8.21 14.31
C ALA A 23 -6.92 -9.10 15.57
N GLN A 24 -8.05 -9.71 15.90
CA GLN A 24 -8.16 -10.67 17.01
C GLN A 24 -7.33 -11.94 16.77
N GLN A 25 -7.38 -12.50 15.56
CA GLN A 25 -6.59 -13.67 15.19
C GLN A 25 -5.08 -13.41 15.30
N ASP A 26 -4.64 -12.21 14.93
CA ASP A 26 -3.24 -11.78 14.98
C ASP A 26 -2.80 -11.23 16.36
N LEU A 27 -3.68 -11.31 17.38
CA LEU A 27 -3.47 -10.74 18.73
C LEU A 27 -3.02 -9.27 18.70
N ARG A 28 -3.63 -8.49 17.80
CA ARG A 28 -3.30 -7.08 17.54
C ARG A 28 -4.49 -6.17 17.84
N SER A 29 -4.20 -4.93 18.20
CA SER A 29 -5.25 -3.89 18.20
C SER A 29 -5.78 -3.64 16.78
N VAL A 30 -7.07 -3.33 16.67
CA VAL A 30 -7.71 -3.00 15.37
C VAL A 30 -7.01 -1.83 14.68
N ASN A 31 -6.65 -0.78 15.42
CA ASN A 31 -5.88 0.35 14.88
C ASN A 31 -4.50 -0.08 14.34
N GLY A 32 -3.82 -0.99 15.04
CA GLY A 32 -2.56 -1.55 14.57
C GLY A 32 -2.73 -2.38 13.31
N GLN A 33 -3.84 -3.11 13.17
CA GLN A 33 -4.14 -3.89 11.97
C GLN A 33 -4.40 -2.98 10.77
N ILE A 34 -5.17 -1.91 10.97
CA ILE A 34 -5.42 -0.89 9.95
C ILE A 34 -4.11 -0.24 9.50
N GLU A 35 -3.24 0.16 10.43
CA GLU A 35 -1.93 0.74 10.07
C GLU A 35 -1.09 -0.24 9.25
N PHE A 36 -1.06 -1.51 9.64
CA PHE A 36 -0.34 -2.56 8.93
C PHE A 36 -0.83 -2.74 7.49
N LEU A 37 -2.16 -2.85 7.30
CA LEU A 37 -2.78 -3.01 5.99
C LEU A 37 -2.53 -1.81 5.08
N LEU A 38 -2.70 -0.59 5.62
CA LEU A 38 -2.42 0.64 4.85
C LEU A 38 -0.96 0.72 4.42
N ARG A 39 -0.02 0.34 5.30
CA ARG A 39 1.41 0.32 4.98
C ARG A 39 1.72 -0.72 3.91
N GLN A 40 1.12 -1.90 3.97
CA GLN A 40 1.26 -2.92 2.93
C GLN A 40 0.73 -2.44 1.58
N ALA A 41 -0.47 -1.85 1.54
CA ALA A 41 -1.07 -1.34 0.32
C ALA A 41 -0.22 -0.25 -0.35
N VAL A 42 0.29 0.72 0.44
CA VAL A 42 1.20 1.77 -0.07
C VAL A 42 2.50 1.17 -0.60
N ASN A 43 3.09 0.21 0.11
CA ASN A 43 4.33 -0.43 -0.32
C ASN A 43 4.16 -1.28 -1.59
N ARG A 44 3.01 -1.95 -1.73
CA ARG A 44 2.65 -2.70 -2.94
C ARG A 44 2.54 -1.78 -4.14
N ARG A 45 1.75 -0.70 -4.03
CA ARG A 45 1.61 0.31 -5.08
C ARG A 45 2.96 0.90 -5.51
N ARG A 46 3.81 1.28 -4.55
CA ARG A 46 5.16 1.80 -4.85
C ARG A 46 6.05 0.80 -5.59
N ARG A 47 5.87 -0.50 -5.32
CA ARG A 47 6.60 -1.56 -6.04
C ARG A 47 6.11 -1.70 -7.48
N GLU A 48 4.79 -1.69 -7.67
CA GLU A 48 4.15 -1.72 -8.99
C GLU A 48 4.62 -0.53 -9.83
N GLU A 49 4.56 0.70 -9.29
CA GLU A 49 5.05 1.93 -9.96
C GLU A 49 6.54 1.84 -10.37
N ARG A 50 7.39 1.19 -9.55
CA ARG A 50 8.82 0.99 -9.89
C ARG A 50 9.03 -0.06 -10.97
N ALA A 51 8.24 -1.13 -10.98
CA ALA A 51 8.31 -2.16 -12.01
C ALA A 51 7.94 -1.57 -13.39
N ASP A 52 6.95 -0.69 -13.45
CA ASP A 52 6.57 0.02 -14.67
C ASP A 52 7.71 0.90 -15.21
N THR A 53 8.49 1.53 -14.33
CA THR A 53 9.64 2.37 -14.76
C THR A 53 10.86 1.57 -15.25
N VAL A 54 11.04 0.34 -14.78
CA VAL A 54 12.17 -0.53 -15.19
C VAL A 54 11.89 -1.24 -16.52
N THR A 55 10.63 -1.37 -16.92
CA THR A 55 10.22 -2.08 -18.15
C THR A 55 10.05 -1.14 -19.34
N ALA A 56 10.32 0.16 -19.19
CA ALA A 56 10.42 1.06 -20.32
C ALA A 56 11.62 0.62 -21.19
N PRO A 57 11.41 0.23 -22.46
CA PRO A 57 12.50 -0.22 -23.30
C PRO A 57 13.48 0.93 -23.51
N ASP A 58 14.75 0.66 -23.22
CA ASP A 58 15.89 1.46 -23.62
C ASP A 58 15.88 1.56 -25.15
N GLN A 59 15.20 2.58 -25.67
CA GLN A 59 15.35 2.99 -27.07
C GLN A 59 16.72 3.66 -27.16
N GLY A 60 17.76 2.84 -27.29
CA GLY A 60 19.12 3.29 -27.54
C GLY A 60 19.14 4.28 -28.72
N PRO A 61 20.04 5.27 -28.71
CA PRO A 61 20.02 6.33 -29.71
C PRO A 61 20.21 5.69 -31.09
N GLY A 62 19.15 5.78 -31.89
CA GLY A 62 19.10 5.25 -33.24
C GLY A 62 20.27 5.78 -34.06
N GLU A 63 21.08 4.85 -34.54
CA GLU A 63 22.17 5.09 -35.46
C GLU A 63 21.65 5.86 -36.69
N PRO A 64 22.28 6.97 -37.09
CA PRO A 64 21.89 7.66 -38.31
C PRO A 64 22.27 6.77 -39.50
N ARG A 65 21.25 6.29 -40.22
CA ARG A 65 21.42 5.63 -41.53
C ARG A 65 21.97 6.64 -42.56
N PRO A 66 22.69 6.16 -43.58
CA PRO A 66 23.72 6.88 -44.33
C PRO A 66 23.20 8.03 -45.19
#